data_AF-A0A565A436-F1
#
_entry.id   AF-A0A565A436-F1
#
_cell.length_a   1.000
_cell.length_b   1.000
_cell.length_c   1.000
_cell.angle_alpha   90.00
_cell.angle_beta   90.00
_cell.angle_gamma   90.00
#
_symmetry.space_group_name_H-M   'P 1'
#
loop_
_entity.id
_entity.type
_entity.pdbx_description
1 polymer ?
#
loop_
_entity_poly.entity_id
_entity_poly.type
_entity_poly.pdbx_seq_one_letter_code
_entity_poly.pdbx_strand_id
1 'polypeptide(L)'
;MSQKEADYEFFNSINSYTSSTHVAHGSPVRGDSSTHCDSFITSGILINDQDAKKVCEQFYNLYNLLVYNKNTMSAFLNNEDCGFLNYWLNEKLRNTNIDNKELEKIKILLNLYKNFEIIHKLRMGNIEHYDKSCLQIYKECVKNYERVILKCPNKNTNFCVALDKYRKMYESLYSLKDKTDKCKANELIKLPGYDEVLKKVQMKTTLPITISFSLILLILLSIYLYKFTPLGSCICNNKNKKKEIKNTINRETHGFLKGNENNSININSGPYNVRYHS
;
A
#
# COMPACT_ATOMS: atom_id res chain seq x y z
N MET A 1 28.94 9.05 4.51
CA MET A 1 27.88 8.85 5.51
C MET A 1 26.55 8.81 4.77
N SER A 2 25.78 7.74 4.93
CA SER A 2 24.48 7.59 4.24
C SER A 2 23.41 8.48 4.88
N GLN A 3 22.38 8.88 4.14
CA GLN A 3 21.27 9.69 4.67
C GLN A 3 20.59 9.04 5.89
N LYS A 4 20.55 7.69 5.93
CA LYS A 4 20.02 6.94 7.08
C LYS A 4 20.89 7.04 8.33
N GLU A 5 22.21 7.17 8.20
CA GLU A 5 23.10 7.35 9.36
C GLU A 5 22.92 8.75 9.96
N ALA A 6 22.72 9.77 9.11
CA ALA A 6 22.45 11.15 9.55
C ALA A 6 21.09 11.28 10.29
N ASP A 7 20.06 10.55 9.86
CA ASP A 7 18.72 10.60 10.46
C ASP A 7 18.68 10.10 11.93
N TYR A 8 19.72 9.38 12.39
CA TYR A 8 19.82 8.79 13.73
C TYR A 8 20.93 9.39 14.60
N GLU A 9 21.59 10.46 14.15
CA GLU A 9 22.66 11.13 14.91
C GLU A 9 22.19 11.64 16.28
N PHE A 10 20.89 11.95 16.42
CA PHE A 10 20.29 12.36 17.68
C PHE A 10 20.46 11.33 18.81
N PHE A 11 20.68 10.04 18.49
CA PHE A 11 20.93 9.02 19.51
C PHE A 11 22.20 9.28 20.31
N ASN A 12 23.18 9.98 19.74
CA ASN A 12 24.40 10.40 20.45
C ASN A 12 24.07 11.33 21.62
N SER A 13 22.95 12.05 21.52
CA SER A 13 22.46 13.03 22.51
C SER A 13 21.19 12.56 23.23
N ILE A 14 20.87 11.26 23.19
CA ILE A 14 19.57 10.73 23.64
C ILE A 14 19.23 11.05 25.09
N ASN A 15 20.23 11.13 25.98
CA ASN A 15 20.03 11.46 27.39
C ASN A 15 19.48 12.89 27.57
N SER A 16 19.97 13.85 26.78
CA SER A 16 19.51 15.24 26.78
C SER A 16 18.04 15.33 26.32
N TYR A 17 17.73 14.63 25.23
CA TYR A 17 16.38 14.55 24.70
C TYR A 17 15.40 13.85 25.66
N THR A 18 15.84 12.78 26.32
CA THR A 18 15.04 12.07 27.34
C THR A 18 14.69 13.00 28.50
N SER A 19 15.66 13.76 29.02
CA SER A 19 15.41 14.79 30.04
C SER A 19 14.36 15.81 29.57
N SER A 20 14.49 16.31 28.34
CA SER A 20 13.53 17.25 27.75
C SER A 20 12.10 16.68 27.67
N THR A 21 11.94 15.38 27.39
CA THR A 21 10.62 14.73 27.38
C THR A 21 10.01 14.61 28.77
N HIS A 22 10.80 14.32 29.81
CA HIS A 22 10.31 14.28 31.19
C HIS A 22 9.78 15.65 31.62
N VAL A 23 10.50 16.72 31.26
CA VAL A 23 10.06 18.10 31.51
C VAL A 23 8.78 18.42 30.71
N ALA A 24 8.73 18.04 29.43
CA ALA A 24 7.55 18.28 28.57
C ALA A 24 6.29 17.59 29.09
N HIS A 25 6.41 16.38 29.65
CA HIS A 25 5.28 15.63 30.21
C HIS A 25 4.75 16.24 31.53
N GLY A 26 5.62 16.83 32.35
CA GLY A 26 5.24 17.45 33.62
C GLY A 26 4.82 18.92 33.53
N SER A 27 5.02 19.56 32.37
CA SER A 27 4.75 21.00 32.19
C SER A 27 3.28 21.26 31.84
N PRO A 28 2.63 22.25 32.48
CA PRO A 28 1.30 22.71 32.07
C PRO A 28 1.32 23.20 30.61
N VAL A 29 0.28 22.85 29.85
CA VAL A 29 0.11 23.34 28.48
C VAL A 29 -0.12 24.85 28.52
N ARG A 30 0.75 25.64 27.88
CA ARG A 30 0.55 27.09 27.73
C ARG A 30 -0.61 27.37 26.77
N GLY A 31 -1.36 28.45 26.99
CA GLY A 31 -2.58 28.77 26.22
C GLY A 31 -2.42 28.75 24.69
N ASP A 32 -1.29 29.24 24.17
CA ASP A 32 -0.99 29.25 22.72
C ASP A 32 -0.77 27.84 22.14
N SER A 33 -0.24 26.90 22.94
CA SER A 33 -0.05 25.50 22.56
C SER A 33 -1.39 24.79 22.43
N SER A 34 -2.27 24.98 23.43
CA SER A 34 -3.58 24.33 23.45
C SER A 34 -4.47 24.86 22.32
N THR A 35 -4.43 26.17 22.01
CA THR A 35 -5.19 26.74 20.89
C THR A 35 -4.70 26.28 19.52
N HIS A 36 -3.38 26.12 19.32
CA HIS A 36 -2.84 25.54 18.07
C HIS A 36 -3.24 24.07 17.90
N CYS A 37 -3.16 23.29 18.98
CA CYS A 37 -3.57 21.90 18.97
C CYS A 37 -5.08 21.75 18.81
N ASP A 38 -5.89 22.59 19.45
CA ASP A 38 -7.34 22.61 19.26
C ASP A 38 -7.71 22.98 17.83
N SER A 39 -7.04 23.97 17.24
CA SER A 39 -7.18 24.30 15.83
C SER A 39 -6.75 23.12 14.95
N PHE A 40 -5.60 22.49 15.19
CA PHE A 40 -5.12 21.34 14.41
C PHE A 40 -6.05 20.12 14.51
N ILE A 41 -6.58 19.83 15.70
CA ILE A 41 -7.50 18.71 15.95
C ILE A 41 -8.88 19.02 15.33
N THR A 42 -9.37 20.24 15.50
CA THR A 42 -10.68 20.68 14.97
C THR A 42 -10.65 20.91 13.46
N SER A 43 -9.50 21.31 12.90
CA SER A 43 -9.25 21.50 11.46
C SER A 43 -8.59 20.28 10.81
N GLY A 44 -8.40 19.19 11.56
CA GLY A 44 -7.67 17.98 11.18
C GLY A 44 -8.52 16.72 11.15
N ILE A 45 -7.84 15.61 10.88
CA ILE A 45 -8.46 14.29 10.65
C ILE A 45 -8.98 13.65 11.96
N LEU A 46 -8.43 14.06 13.10
CA LEU A 46 -8.55 13.40 14.41
C LEU A 46 -9.60 14.08 15.31
N ILE A 47 -10.75 14.47 14.75
CA ILE A 47 -11.76 15.29 15.44
C ILE A 47 -12.17 14.64 16.78
N ASN A 48 -12.03 15.39 17.87
CA ASN A 48 -12.33 15.00 19.25
C ASN A 48 -11.50 13.83 19.82
N ASP A 49 -10.41 13.44 19.17
CA ASP A 49 -9.50 12.44 19.71
C ASP A 49 -8.63 13.06 20.82
N GLN A 50 -8.97 12.74 22.07
CA GLN A 50 -8.27 13.24 23.26
C GLN A 50 -6.82 12.76 23.33
N ASP A 51 -6.53 11.57 22.79
CA ASP A 51 -5.17 11.04 22.75
C ASP A 51 -4.34 11.82 21.73
N ALA A 52 -4.91 12.11 20.55
CA ALA A 52 -4.28 12.96 19.55
C ALA A 52 -4.04 14.39 20.05
N LYS A 53 -5.02 14.98 20.75
CA LYS A 53 -4.87 16.30 21.39
C LYS A 53 -3.71 16.28 22.38
N LYS A 54 -3.67 15.29 23.27
CA LYS A 54 -2.60 15.14 24.26
C LYS A 54 -1.22 14.97 23.60
N VAL A 55 -1.12 14.16 22.55
CA VAL A 55 0.13 13.99 21.79
C VAL A 55 0.56 15.30 21.14
N CYS A 56 -0.38 16.08 20.56
CA CYS A 56 -0.09 17.38 19.99
C CYS A 56 0.46 18.37 21.04
N GLU A 57 -0.21 18.48 22.19
CA GLU A 57 0.20 19.40 23.25
C GLU A 57 1.58 19.03 23.81
N GLN A 58 1.83 17.73 24.01
CA GLN A 58 3.15 17.24 24.41
C GLN A 58 4.22 17.51 23.36
N PHE A 59 3.90 17.31 22.07
CA PHE A 59 4.81 17.62 20.97
C PHE A 59 5.19 19.10 20.96
N TYR A 60 4.21 19.99 21.11
CA TYR A 60 4.45 21.43 21.08
C TYR A 60 5.26 21.92 22.30
N ASN A 61 5.00 21.35 23.48
CA ASN A 61 5.83 21.60 24.66
C ASN A 61 7.28 21.16 24.43
N LEU A 62 7.48 19.97 23.87
CA LEU A 62 8.80 19.45 23.56
C LEU A 62 9.52 20.32 22.52
N TYR A 63 8.83 20.69 21.43
CA TYR A 63 9.32 21.63 20.42
C TYR A 63 9.81 22.94 21.07
N ASN A 64 8.99 23.56 21.93
CA ASN A 64 9.34 24.82 22.58
C ASN A 64 10.53 24.69 23.52
N LEU A 65 10.66 23.57 24.24
CA LEU A 65 11.84 23.32 25.10
C LEU A 65 13.11 23.22 24.26
N LEU A 66 13.06 22.50 23.14
CA LEU A 66 14.20 22.36 22.23
C LEU A 66 14.60 23.70 21.59
N VAL A 67 13.62 24.54 21.24
CA VAL A 67 13.89 25.90 20.74
C VAL A 67 14.44 26.81 21.84
N TYR A 68 13.84 26.81 23.03
CA TYR A 68 14.22 27.67 24.14
C TYR A 68 15.65 27.41 24.64
N ASN A 69 16.04 26.14 24.70
CA ASN A 69 17.38 25.74 25.16
C ASN A 69 18.51 26.19 24.23
N LYS A 70 18.23 26.76 23.05
CA LYS A 70 19.24 27.18 22.08
C LYS A 70 19.80 28.60 22.26
N ASN A 71 19.37 29.36 23.28
CA ASN A 71 19.98 30.63 23.73
C ASN A 71 20.47 31.59 22.61
N THR A 72 19.80 31.62 21.45
CA THR A 72 20.20 32.42 20.28
C THR A 72 18.99 33.09 19.66
N MET A 73 19.19 34.32 19.17
CA MET A 73 18.16 35.21 18.63
C MET A 73 17.50 34.68 17.32
N SER A 74 17.95 33.53 16.82
CA SER A 74 17.42 32.80 15.67
C SER A 74 17.38 31.28 15.93
N ALA A 75 16.89 30.86 17.09
CA ALA A 75 16.85 29.46 17.48
C ALA A 75 15.94 28.64 16.54
N PHE A 76 16.56 27.93 15.58
CA PHE A 76 15.90 26.92 14.76
C PHE A 76 16.28 25.53 15.24
N LEU A 77 15.36 24.57 15.11
CA LEU A 77 15.67 23.16 15.30
C LEU A 77 16.73 22.73 14.28
N ASN A 78 17.72 21.95 14.74
CA ASN A 78 18.70 21.35 13.84
C ASN A 78 18.18 19.99 13.34
N ASN A 79 18.96 19.30 12.51
CA ASN A 79 18.58 18.00 11.98
C ASN A 79 18.42 16.94 13.08
N GLU A 80 19.27 16.97 14.12
CA GLU A 80 19.18 16.06 15.27
C GLU A 80 17.87 16.26 16.04
N ASP A 81 17.47 17.50 16.32
CA ASP A 81 16.23 17.80 17.01
C ASP A 81 15.02 17.35 16.18
N CYS A 82 15.04 17.61 14.87
CA CYS A 82 14.00 17.15 13.96
C CYS A 82 13.95 15.61 13.91
N GLY A 83 15.11 14.94 13.88
CA GLY A 83 15.22 13.48 13.93
C GLY A 83 14.61 12.92 15.21
N PHE A 84 14.93 13.52 16.35
CA PHE A 84 14.38 13.14 17.65
C PHE A 84 12.86 13.38 17.74
N LEU A 85 12.38 14.57 17.36
CA LEU A 85 10.94 14.88 17.36
C LEU A 85 10.16 13.93 16.46
N ASN A 86 10.70 13.58 15.29
CA ASN A 86 10.11 12.59 14.41
C ASN A 86 10.08 11.19 15.05
N TYR A 87 11.18 10.76 15.67
CA TYR A 87 11.25 9.49 16.39
C TYR A 87 10.19 9.43 17.51
N TRP A 88 10.18 10.44 18.38
CA TRP A 88 9.27 10.54 19.52
C TRP A 88 7.80 10.56 19.06
N LEU A 89 7.47 11.36 18.06
CA LEU A 89 6.10 11.45 17.54
C LEU A 89 5.66 10.11 16.94
N ASN A 90 6.52 9.44 16.17
CA ASN A 90 6.21 8.13 15.61
C ASN A 90 5.98 7.07 16.68
N GLU A 91 6.75 7.10 17.77
CA GLU A 91 6.54 6.22 18.93
C GLU A 91 5.18 6.48 19.59
N LYS A 92 4.83 7.75 19.83
CA LYS A 92 3.54 8.13 20.40
C LYS A 92 2.38 7.70 19.53
N LEU A 93 2.46 7.97 18.23
CA LEU A 93 1.42 7.58 17.26
C LEU A 93 1.22 6.06 17.16
N ARG A 94 2.24 5.24 17.44
CA ARG A 94 2.12 3.79 17.51
C ARG A 94 1.32 3.32 18.74
N ASN A 95 1.36 4.09 19.81
CA ASN A 95 0.76 3.73 21.10
C ASN A 95 -0.61 4.39 21.32
N THR A 96 -1.08 5.26 20.41
CA THR A 96 -2.42 5.86 20.43
C THR A 96 -3.44 5.00 19.69
N ASN A 97 -4.70 5.00 20.14
CA ASN A 97 -5.83 4.31 19.50
C ASN A 97 -6.37 5.04 18.26
N ILE A 98 -5.49 5.61 17.43
CA ILE A 98 -5.89 6.25 16.18
C ILE A 98 -6.29 5.16 15.19
N ASP A 99 -7.47 5.30 14.57
CA ASP A 99 -7.90 4.36 13.54
C ASP A 99 -6.83 4.26 12.43
N ASN A 100 -6.47 3.02 12.09
CA ASN A 100 -5.36 2.77 11.17
C ASN A 100 -5.62 3.39 9.77
N LYS A 101 -6.89 3.56 9.36
CA LYS A 101 -7.23 4.21 8.08
C LYS A 101 -7.02 5.72 8.16
N GLU A 102 -7.32 6.34 9.30
CA GLU A 102 -7.03 7.74 9.56
C GLU A 102 -5.51 7.98 9.57
N LEU A 103 -4.75 7.11 10.24
CA LEU A 103 -3.29 7.16 10.26
C LEU A 103 -2.67 6.99 8.86
N GLU A 104 -3.19 6.08 8.04
CA GLU A 104 -2.73 5.88 6.66
C GLU A 104 -2.92 7.14 5.81
N LYS A 105 -4.07 7.83 5.94
CA LYS A 105 -4.32 9.10 5.25
C LYS A 105 -3.30 10.17 5.62
N ILE A 106 -3.01 10.31 6.92
CA ILE A 106 -2.00 11.27 7.41
C ILE A 106 -0.63 10.94 6.86
N LYS A 107 -0.20 9.67 6.92
CA LYS A 107 1.11 9.22 6.40
C LYS A 107 1.27 9.54 4.92
N ILE A 108 0.24 9.29 4.12
CA ILE A 108 0.29 9.61 2.68
C ILE A 108 0.39 11.12 2.46
N LEU A 109 -0.40 11.93 3.19
CA LEU A 109 -0.34 13.39 3.09
C LEU A 109 1.04 13.93 3.47
N LEU A 110 1.65 13.42 4.55
CA LEU A 110 3.01 13.80 4.94
C LEU A 110 4.04 13.44 3.85
N ASN A 111 3.91 12.27 3.22
CA ASN A 111 4.79 11.90 2.12
C ASN A 111 4.63 12.81 0.90
N LEU A 112 3.40 13.27 0.62
CA LEU A 112 3.12 14.25 -0.43
C LEU A 112 3.86 15.57 -0.16
N TYR A 113 3.76 16.12 1.06
CA TYR A 113 4.48 17.35 1.45
C TYR A 113 6.00 17.18 1.40
N LYS A 114 6.54 16.05 1.88
CA LYS A 114 7.96 15.74 1.81
C LYS A 114 8.47 15.75 0.37
N ASN A 115 7.74 15.14 -0.56
CA ASN A 115 8.12 15.14 -1.97
C ASN A 115 8.09 16.54 -2.58
N PHE A 116 7.11 17.37 -2.21
CA PHE A 116 7.07 18.78 -2.64
C PHE A 116 8.29 19.56 -2.15
N GLU A 117 8.67 19.41 -0.89
CA GLU A 117 9.85 20.07 -0.31
C GLU A 117 11.13 19.68 -1.06
N ILE A 118 11.29 18.39 -1.39
CA ILE A 118 12.42 17.90 -2.19
C ILE A 118 12.44 18.57 -3.56
N ILE A 119 11.31 18.59 -4.29
CA ILE A 119 11.21 19.25 -5.60
C ILE A 119 11.59 20.74 -5.49
N HIS A 120 11.09 21.41 -4.47
CA HIS A 120 11.38 22.82 -4.23
C HIS A 120 12.87 23.05 -4.00
N LYS A 121 13.52 22.24 -3.14
CA LYS A 121 14.96 22.31 -2.89
C LYS A 121 15.79 22.05 -4.15
N LEU A 122 15.40 21.09 -4.98
CA LEU A 122 16.07 20.78 -6.24
C LEU A 122 16.01 21.97 -7.22
N ARG A 123 14.84 22.59 -7.38
CA ARG A 123 14.66 23.76 -8.27
C ARG A 123 15.35 25.02 -7.79
N MET A 124 15.46 25.18 -6.46
CA MET A 124 16.18 26.31 -5.86
C MET A 124 17.69 26.13 -5.86
N GLY A 125 18.19 24.90 -6.10
CA GLY A 125 19.61 24.57 -6.07
C GLY A 125 20.18 24.36 -4.68
N ASN A 126 19.33 24.08 -3.70
CA ASN A 126 19.74 23.86 -2.31
C ASN A 126 20.29 22.44 -2.06
N ILE A 127 20.17 21.54 -3.05
CA ILE A 127 20.67 20.17 -2.98
C ILE A 127 21.35 19.82 -4.31
N GLU A 128 22.58 19.32 -4.23
CA GLU A 128 23.35 18.90 -5.40
C GLU A 128 22.97 17.50 -5.87
N HIS A 129 22.81 16.56 -4.94
CA HIS A 129 22.57 15.14 -5.22
C HIS A 129 21.34 14.60 -4.47
N TYR A 130 20.42 13.98 -5.19
CA TYR A 130 19.30 13.23 -4.64
C TYR A 130 19.07 11.99 -5.51
N ASP A 131 18.90 10.83 -4.88
CA ASP A 131 18.95 9.53 -5.59
C ASP A 131 17.79 9.30 -6.58
N LYS A 132 16.70 10.08 -6.47
CA LYS A 132 15.54 9.98 -7.38
C LYS A 132 15.53 11.12 -8.40
N SER A 133 15.19 10.79 -9.64
CA SER A 133 14.92 11.81 -10.65
C SER A 133 13.61 12.56 -10.36
N CYS A 134 13.49 13.80 -10.86
CA CYS A 134 12.26 14.60 -10.68
C CYS A 134 11.04 13.86 -11.21
N LEU A 135 11.15 13.20 -12.37
CA LEU A 135 10.10 12.35 -12.94
C LEU A 135 9.67 11.22 -11.99
N GLN A 136 10.60 10.56 -11.31
CA GLN A 136 10.26 9.54 -10.32
C GLN A 136 9.49 10.12 -9.13
N ILE A 137 9.90 11.29 -8.63
CA ILE A 137 9.22 11.99 -7.53
C ILE A 137 7.81 12.40 -7.97
N TYR A 138 7.65 12.97 -9.16
CA TYR A 138 6.33 13.35 -9.69
C TYR A 138 5.38 12.16 -9.82
N LYS A 139 5.88 11.03 -10.36
CA LYS A 139 5.10 9.78 -10.44
C LYS A 139 4.67 9.29 -9.05
N GLU A 140 5.55 9.37 -8.07
CA GLU A 140 5.25 8.99 -6.69
C GLU A 140 4.18 9.91 -6.07
N CYS A 141 4.28 11.23 -6.27
CA CYS A 141 3.27 12.20 -5.85
C CYS A 141 1.89 11.87 -6.44
N VAL A 142 1.80 11.72 -7.76
CA VAL A 142 0.54 11.42 -8.44
C VAL A 142 -0.07 10.12 -7.92
N LYS A 143 0.74 9.06 -7.82
CA LYS A 143 0.29 7.76 -7.30
C LYS A 143 -0.27 7.86 -5.88
N ASN A 144 0.45 8.54 -4.99
CA ASN A 144 0.03 8.73 -3.60
C ASN A 144 -1.24 9.57 -3.50
N TYR A 145 -1.31 10.65 -4.29
CA TYR A 145 -2.46 11.54 -4.35
C TYR A 145 -3.71 10.82 -4.86
N GLU A 146 -3.60 10.00 -5.92
CA GLU A 146 -4.69 9.18 -6.45
C GLU A 146 -5.29 8.23 -5.40
N ARG A 147 -4.47 7.68 -4.49
CA ARG A 147 -4.98 6.79 -3.42
C ARG A 147 -5.89 7.52 -2.44
N VAL A 148 -5.57 8.77 -2.11
CA VAL A 148 -6.25 9.49 -1.04
C VAL A 148 -7.33 10.43 -1.53
N ILE A 149 -7.28 10.91 -2.78
CA ILE A 149 -8.30 11.82 -3.30
C ILE A 149 -9.68 11.17 -3.34
N LEU A 150 -9.76 9.85 -3.58
CA LEU A 150 -11.03 9.12 -3.53
C LEU A 150 -11.68 9.10 -2.14
N LYS A 151 -10.92 9.40 -1.08
CA LYS A 151 -11.43 9.56 0.28
C LYS A 151 -12.02 10.95 0.53
N CYS A 152 -12.11 11.78 -0.51
CA CYS A 152 -12.68 13.13 -0.47
C CYS A 152 -13.95 13.30 -1.33
N PRO A 153 -15.02 12.53 -1.10
CA PRO A 153 -16.30 12.79 -1.77
C PRO A 153 -16.89 14.14 -1.34
N ASN A 154 -16.65 14.55 -0.09
CA ASN A 154 -16.98 15.88 0.43
C ASN A 154 -15.70 16.70 0.62
N LYS A 155 -15.59 17.82 -0.10
CA LYS A 155 -14.43 18.72 -0.04
C LYS A 155 -14.26 19.43 1.30
N ASN A 156 -15.31 19.50 2.11
CA ASN A 156 -15.33 20.28 3.35
C ASN A 156 -14.77 19.53 4.55
N THR A 157 -14.39 18.25 4.41
CA THR A 157 -13.69 17.58 5.51
C THR A 157 -12.28 18.15 5.65
N ASN A 158 -11.81 18.21 6.88
CA ASN A 158 -10.49 18.67 7.26
C ASN A 158 -9.35 18.05 6.46
N PHE A 159 -9.39 16.72 6.26
CA PHE A 159 -8.42 16.02 5.41
C PHE A 159 -8.42 16.59 3.99
N CYS A 160 -9.60 16.79 3.41
CA CYS A 160 -9.74 17.24 2.03
C CYS A 160 -9.35 18.70 1.86
N VAL A 161 -9.59 19.54 2.87
CA VAL A 161 -9.05 20.90 2.92
C VAL A 161 -7.53 20.88 2.94
N ALA A 162 -6.90 20.02 3.75
CA ALA A 162 -5.44 19.89 3.80
C ALA A 162 -4.86 19.33 2.49
N LEU A 163 -5.54 18.36 1.86
CA LEU A 163 -5.17 17.80 0.57
C LEU A 163 -5.31 18.83 -0.57
N ASP A 164 -6.33 19.68 -0.52
CA ASP A 164 -6.52 20.79 -1.47
C ASP A 164 -5.45 21.86 -1.31
N LYS A 165 -5.04 22.19 -0.08
CA LYS A 165 -3.87 23.05 0.18
C LYS A 165 -2.60 22.47 -0.45
N TYR A 166 -2.34 21.19 -0.25
CA TYR A 166 -1.22 20.50 -0.91
C TYR A 166 -1.32 20.61 -2.43
N ARG A 167 -2.51 20.35 -3.01
CA ARG A 167 -2.74 20.44 -4.45
C ARG A 167 -2.36 21.83 -4.98
N LYS A 168 -2.84 22.90 -4.33
CA LYS A 168 -2.50 24.29 -4.69
C LYS A 168 -1.01 24.56 -4.62
N MET A 169 -0.33 24.07 -3.58
CA MET A 169 1.13 24.17 -3.47
C MET A 169 1.82 23.44 -4.62
N TYR A 170 1.41 22.22 -4.94
CA TYR A 170 1.97 21.46 -6.05
C TYR A 170 1.72 22.16 -7.40
N GLU A 171 0.53 22.70 -7.64
CA GLU A 171 0.21 23.44 -8.86
C GLU A 171 1.02 24.75 -8.99
N SER A 172 1.43 25.36 -7.88
CA SER A 172 2.32 26.55 -7.92
C SER A 172 3.68 26.25 -8.55
N LEU A 173 4.10 24.98 -8.60
CA LEU A 173 5.32 24.55 -9.29
C LEU A 173 5.28 24.85 -10.79
N TYR A 174 4.11 24.98 -11.43
CA TYR A 174 4.06 25.38 -12.85
C TYR A 174 4.62 26.78 -13.09
N SER A 175 4.50 27.67 -12.10
CA SER A 175 4.94 29.07 -12.19
C SER A 175 6.32 29.32 -11.55
N LEU A 176 6.86 28.35 -10.80
CA LEU A 176 8.13 28.49 -10.11
C LEU A 176 9.30 28.39 -11.11
N LYS A 177 10.08 29.47 -11.24
CA LYS A 177 11.28 29.51 -12.08
C LYS A 177 12.31 28.51 -11.56
N ASP A 178 12.66 27.53 -12.37
CA ASP A 178 13.75 26.60 -12.10
C ASP A 178 15.08 27.35 -12.28
N LYS A 179 15.89 27.44 -11.22
CA LYS A 179 17.21 28.08 -11.27
C LYS A 179 18.29 27.13 -11.74
N THR A 180 18.05 25.83 -11.68
CA THR A 180 19.08 24.79 -11.85
C THR A 180 18.85 23.88 -13.06
N ASP A 181 17.71 24.03 -13.74
CA ASP A 181 17.21 23.16 -14.81
C ASP A 181 17.10 21.67 -14.41
N LYS A 182 17.18 21.36 -13.10
CA LYS A 182 17.16 19.98 -12.59
C LYS A 182 15.77 19.36 -12.67
N CYS A 183 14.71 20.15 -12.39
CA CYS A 183 13.34 19.68 -12.34
C CYS A 183 12.45 20.54 -13.25
N LYS A 184 12.58 20.30 -14.56
CA LYS A 184 11.92 21.10 -15.59
C LYS A 184 10.40 21.09 -15.45
N ALA A 185 9.78 22.24 -15.72
CA ALA A 185 8.33 22.41 -15.63
C ALA A 185 7.55 21.52 -16.61
N ASN A 186 8.13 21.18 -17.77
CA ASN A 186 7.51 20.29 -18.76
C ASN A 186 7.46 18.81 -18.34
N GLU A 187 8.27 18.40 -17.35
CA GLU A 187 8.23 17.04 -16.78
C GLU A 187 7.17 16.91 -15.66
N LEU A 188 6.61 18.04 -15.18
CA LEU A 188 5.66 18.08 -14.07
C LEU A 188 4.34 17.42 -14.46
N ILE A 189 3.95 16.39 -13.70
CA ILE A 189 2.72 15.63 -13.96
C ILE A 189 1.56 16.28 -13.21
N LYS A 190 0.49 16.64 -13.94
CA LYS A 190 -0.71 17.23 -13.35
C LYS A 190 -1.39 16.28 -12.36
N LEU A 191 -1.77 16.79 -11.19
CA LEU A 191 -2.56 16.02 -10.22
C LEU A 191 -3.99 15.84 -10.76
N PRO A 192 -4.54 14.61 -10.76
CA PRO A 192 -5.86 14.34 -11.29
C PRO A 192 -6.97 14.87 -10.36
N GLY A 193 -8.14 15.14 -10.93
CA GLY A 193 -9.34 15.47 -10.15
C GLY A 193 -9.99 14.24 -9.52
N TYR A 194 -10.88 14.44 -8.53
CA TYR A 194 -11.66 13.36 -7.91
C TYR A 194 -12.39 12.50 -8.97
N ASP A 195 -13.13 13.15 -9.86
CA ASP A 195 -13.93 12.47 -10.89
C ASP A 195 -13.07 11.70 -11.89
N GLU A 196 -11.88 12.23 -12.21
CA GLU A 196 -10.93 11.56 -13.09
C GLU A 196 -10.41 10.26 -12.48
N VAL A 197 -10.02 10.29 -11.20
CA VAL A 197 -9.57 9.09 -10.49
C VAL A 197 -10.72 8.10 -10.29
N LEU A 198 -11.92 8.59 -9.98
CA LEU A 198 -13.10 7.76 -9.82
C LEU A 198 -13.42 7.00 -11.13
N LYS A 199 -13.40 7.71 -12.26
CA LYS A 199 -13.57 7.11 -13.59
C LYS A 199 -12.49 6.08 -13.91
N LYS A 200 -11.21 6.36 -13.58
CA LYS A 200 -10.10 5.41 -13.75
C LYS A 200 -10.33 4.12 -12.95
N VAL A 201 -10.82 4.21 -11.72
CA VAL A 201 -11.11 3.03 -10.89
C VAL A 201 -12.29 2.24 -11.45
N GLN A 202 -13.39 2.92 -11.79
CA GLN A 202 -14.57 2.28 -12.36
C GLN A 202 -14.27 1.54 -13.67
N MET A 203 -13.51 2.15 -14.58
CA MET A 203 -13.10 1.51 -15.83
C MET A 203 -12.26 0.25 -15.59
N LYS A 204 -11.35 0.27 -14.61
CA LYS A 204 -10.54 -0.90 -14.25
C LYS A 204 -11.37 -2.04 -13.66
N THR A 205 -12.44 -1.74 -12.92
CA THR A 205 -13.34 -2.76 -12.36
C THR A 205 -14.30 -3.32 -13.40
N THR A 206 -14.80 -2.50 -14.33
CA THR A 206 -15.79 -2.94 -15.32
C THR A 206 -15.20 -3.86 -16.39
N LEU A 207 -14.00 -3.56 -16.90
CA LEU A 207 -13.36 -4.29 -18.00
C LEU A 207 -13.24 -5.82 -17.77
N PRO A 208 -12.68 -6.33 -16.65
CA PRO A 208 -12.60 -7.76 -16.40
C PRO A 208 -13.96 -8.41 -16.14
N ILE A 209 -14.90 -7.69 -15.50
CA ILE A 209 -16.25 -8.19 -15.19
C ILE A 209 -17.04 -8.40 -16.50
N THR A 210 -17.09 -7.42 -17.39
CA THR A 210 -17.83 -7.53 -18.66
C THR A 210 -17.28 -8.63 -19.57
N ILE A 211 -15.96 -8.82 -19.61
CA ILE A 211 -15.33 -9.88 -20.41
C ILE A 211 -15.68 -11.25 -19.82
N SER A 212 -15.60 -11.41 -18.50
CA SER A 212 -15.93 -12.66 -17.81
C SER A 212 -17.40 -13.07 -18.01
N PHE A 213 -18.34 -12.14 -17.80
CA PHE A 213 -19.77 -12.43 -18.01
C PHE A 213 -20.13 -12.75 -19.47
N SER A 214 -19.52 -12.04 -20.43
CA SER A 214 -19.78 -12.29 -21.86
C SER A 214 -19.29 -13.67 -22.31
N LEU A 215 -18.13 -14.12 -21.81
CA LEU A 215 -17.60 -15.46 -22.10
C LEU A 215 -18.47 -16.56 -21.49
N ILE A 216 -18.95 -16.39 -20.25
CA ILE A 216 -19.85 -17.35 -19.59
C ILE A 216 -21.17 -17.47 -20.36
N LEU A 217 -21.75 -16.35 -20.81
CA LEU A 217 -22.98 -16.36 -21.59
C LEU A 217 -22.80 -17.08 -22.94
N LEU A 218 -21.68 -16.88 -23.62
CA LEU A 218 -21.34 -17.60 -24.86
C LEU A 218 -21.19 -19.11 -24.65
N ILE A 219 -20.57 -19.53 -23.54
CA ILE A 219 -20.43 -20.94 -23.17
C ILE A 219 -21.79 -21.56 -22.85
N LEU A 220 -22.68 -20.85 -22.14
CA LEU A 220 -24.03 -21.33 -21.86
C LEU A 220 -24.88 -21.43 -23.13
N LEU A 221 -24.75 -20.46 -24.04
CA LEU A 221 -25.39 -20.49 -25.35
C LEU A 221 -24.88 -21.66 -26.21
N SER A 222 -23.58 -21.95 -26.21
CA SER A 222 -23.04 -23.08 -26.96
C SER A 222 -23.51 -24.43 -26.40
N ILE A 223 -23.61 -24.58 -25.08
CA ILE A 223 -24.20 -25.77 -24.44
C ILE A 223 -25.68 -25.91 -24.79
N TYR A 224 -26.44 -24.82 -24.73
CA TYR A 224 -27.85 -24.80 -25.11
C TYR A 224 -28.02 -25.18 -26.58
N LEU A 225 -27.30 -24.53 -27.50
CA LEU A 225 -27.34 -24.84 -28.94
C LEU A 225 -26.89 -26.27 -29.23
N TYR A 226 -25.89 -26.81 -28.53
CA TYR A 226 -25.47 -28.20 -28.65
C TYR A 226 -26.60 -29.18 -28.27
N LYS A 227 -27.45 -28.83 -27.29
CA LYS A 227 -28.61 -29.64 -26.89
C LYS A 227 -29.76 -29.60 -27.90
N PHE A 228 -29.84 -28.55 -28.73
CA PHE A 228 -30.92 -28.33 -29.71
C PHE A 228 -30.50 -28.52 -31.17
N THR A 229 -29.21 -28.77 -31.46
CA THR A 229 -28.76 -29.11 -32.81
C THR A 229 -29.00 -30.60 -33.03
N PRO A 230 -29.91 -31.02 -33.94
CA PRO A 230 -30.18 -32.42 -34.21
C PRO A 230 -29.09 -32.98 -35.14
N LEU A 231 -27.84 -33.05 -34.67
CA LEU A 231 -26.84 -33.93 -35.26
C LEU A 231 -26.84 -35.26 -34.51
N GLY A 232 -28.02 -35.87 -34.46
CA GLY A 232 -28.15 -37.29 -34.26
C GLY A 232 -27.88 -38.01 -35.58
N SER A 233 -26.74 -38.68 -35.65
CA SER A 233 -26.41 -39.81 -36.53
C SER A 233 -26.11 -39.54 -38.01
N CYS A 234 -24.83 -39.47 -38.32
CA CYS A 234 -24.29 -40.15 -39.51
C CYS A 234 -23.29 -41.23 -39.05
N ILE A 235 -23.81 -42.22 -38.32
CA ILE A 235 -23.20 -43.55 -38.26
C ILE A 235 -24.21 -44.50 -38.92
N CYS A 236 -24.18 -44.54 -40.25
CA CYS A 236 -24.92 -45.56 -40.99
C CYS A 236 -24.19 -46.90 -40.86
N ASN A 237 -24.82 -47.86 -40.19
CA ASN A 237 -24.49 -49.27 -40.28
C ASN A 237 -25.55 -49.94 -41.19
N ASN A 238 -25.14 -50.72 -42.19
CA ASN A 238 -26.03 -51.72 -42.77
C ASN A 238 -25.30 -52.99 -43.25
N LYS A 239 -26.03 -54.09 -43.05
CA LYS A 239 -25.63 -55.49 -42.91
C LYS A 239 -25.38 -56.23 -44.24
N ASN A 240 -24.70 -57.37 -44.10
CA ASN A 240 -24.72 -58.60 -44.93
C ASN A 240 -23.71 -58.73 -46.08
N LYS A 241 -22.54 -59.33 -45.78
CA LYS A 241 -21.92 -60.32 -46.68
C LYS A 241 -22.00 -61.70 -46.04
N LYS A 242 -22.45 -62.65 -46.86
CA LYS A 242 -22.77 -64.04 -46.57
C LYS A 242 -21.52 -64.83 -46.15
N LYS A 243 -21.77 -65.83 -45.30
CA LYS A 243 -20.88 -66.88 -44.82
C LYS A 243 -20.05 -67.54 -45.93
N GLU A 244 -18.77 -67.75 -45.65
CA GLU A 244 -18.09 -68.99 -46.03
C GLU A 244 -17.50 -69.61 -44.75
N ILE A 245 -17.62 -70.92 -44.66
CA ILE A 245 -17.65 -71.73 -43.44
C ILE A 245 -16.31 -72.48 -43.28
N LYS A 246 -15.78 -72.47 -42.04
CA LYS A 246 -14.86 -73.44 -41.41
C LYS A 246 -13.41 -73.50 -41.96
N ASN A 247 -12.36 -73.54 -41.14
CA ASN A 247 -12.15 -74.40 -39.98
C ASN A 247 -11.30 -73.75 -38.86
N THR A 248 -11.70 -74.08 -37.63
CA THR A 248 -10.91 -74.37 -36.41
C THR A 248 -9.44 -73.93 -36.34
N ILE A 249 -9.10 -73.07 -35.37
CA ILE A 249 -8.24 -73.36 -34.19
C ILE A 249 -8.08 -72.08 -33.35
N ASN A 250 -8.51 -72.18 -32.08
CA ASN A 250 -8.13 -71.44 -30.87
C ASN A 250 -8.07 -69.90 -30.86
N ARG A 251 -9.12 -69.29 -30.30
CA ARG A 251 -8.95 -68.18 -29.35
C ARG A 251 -10.07 -68.16 -28.33
N GLU A 252 -9.71 -68.48 -27.09
CA GLU A 252 -10.58 -68.63 -25.92
C GLU A 252 -11.22 -67.31 -25.49
N THR A 253 -12.51 -67.34 -25.14
CA THR A 253 -13.10 -66.42 -24.16
C THR A 253 -14.34 -67.08 -23.56
N HIS A 254 -14.37 -67.27 -22.24
CA HIS A 254 -15.43 -66.84 -21.30
C HIS A 254 -15.50 -67.70 -20.03
N GLY A 255 -15.67 -67.03 -18.88
CA GLY A 255 -16.06 -67.62 -17.59
C GLY A 255 -15.31 -66.96 -16.42
N PHE A 256 -15.69 -65.78 -15.93
CA PHE A 256 -16.70 -65.51 -14.88
C PHE A 256 -16.55 -66.32 -13.56
N LEU A 257 -16.26 -65.56 -12.49
CA LEU A 257 -16.54 -65.75 -11.05
C LEU A 257 -15.89 -66.93 -10.28
N LYS A 258 -14.94 -66.59 -9.39
CA LYS A 258 -14.67 -67.15 -8.03
C LYS A 258 -13.49 -66.38 -7.44
N GLY A 259 -13.40 -65.99 -6.17
CA GLY A 259 -14.04 -66.52 -4.96
C GLY A 259 -13.09 -67.43 -4.18
N ASN A 260 -12.27 -66.80 -3.32
CA ASN A 260 -11.63 -67.26 -2.07
C ASN A 260 -10.57 -68.40 -2.00
N GLU A 261 -9.61 -68.11 -1.09
CA GLU A 261 -8.92 -68.96 -0.10
C GLU A 261 -7.55 -69.64 -0.38
N ASN A 262 -6.53 -68.98 0.19
CA ASN A 262 -5.59 -69.42 1.24
C ASN A 262 -4.42 -70.40 0.99
N ASN A 263 -3.29 -69.95 1.58
CA ASN A 263 -2.10 -70.63 2.12
C ASN A 263 -1.06 -71.12 1.11
N SER A 264 0.23 -70.76 1.21
CA SER A 264 1.07 -70.81 2.43
C SER A 264 2.50 -70.24 2.19
N ILE A 265 3.26 -70.03 3.29
CA ILE A 265 4.76 -70.00 3.39
C ILE A 265 5.41 -68.64 3.01
N ASN A 266 6.37 -68.02 3.73
CA ASN A 266 7.04 -68.20 5.02
C ASN A 266 7.56 -66.82 5.48
N ILE A 267 7.71 -66.63 6.78
CA ILE A 267 8.47 -65.54 7.40
C ILE A 267 9.95 -65.95 7.36
N ASN A 268 10.85 -65.05 6.96
CA ASN A 268 12.15 -64.99 7.61
C ASN A 268 12.58 -63.53 7.80
N SER A 269 12.64 -63.19 9.07
CA SER A 269 13.07 -61.94 9.67
C SER A 269 14.57 -61.70 9.50
N GLY A 270 14.92 -60.49 9.07
CA GLY A 270 16.20 -59.84 9.36
C GLY A 270 15.91 -58.42 9.85
N PRO A 271 16.26 -58.05 11.08
CA PRO A 271 15.96 -56.73 11.62
C PRO A 271 16.96 -55.71 11.03
N TYR A 272 16.62 -54.42 11.08
CA TYR A 272 17.47 -53.26 11.41
C TYR A 272 16.83 -51.99 10.80
N ASN A 273 15.91 -51.41 11.57
CA ASN A 273 15.74 -49.96 11.59
C ASN A 273 17.03 -49.34 12.14
N VAL A 274 17.61 -48.34 11.48
CA VAL A 274 17.98 -47.08 12.14
C VAL A 274 17.97 -45.95 11.11
N ARG A 275 17.06 -44.99 11.31
CA ARG A 275 17.13 -43.63 10.80
C ARG A 275 17.86 -42.82 11.88
N TYR A 276 18.97 -42.16 11.53
CA TYR A 276 19.46 -41.01 12.28
C TYR A 276 19.53 -39.78 11.37
N HIS A 277 19.11 -38.68 11.97
CA HIS A 277 19.04 -37.32 11.47
C HIS A 277 20.40 -36.79 11.01
N SER A 278 20.38 -35.91 10.01
CA SER A 278 20.50 -34.46 10.20
C SER A 278 19.98 -33.74 8.96
#